data_AF-A0A353C820-F1
#
_entry.id   AF-A0A353C820-F1
#
_cell.length_a   1.000
_cell.length_b   1.000
_cell.length_c   1.000
_cell.angle_alpha   90.00
_cell.angle_beta   90.00
_cell.angle_gamma   90.00
#
_symmetry.space_group_name_H-M   'P 1'
#
loop_
_entity.id
_entity.type
_entity.pdbx_description
1 polymer ?
#
loop_
_entity_poly.entity_id
_entity_poly.type
_entity_poly.pdbx_seq_one_letter_code
_entity_poly.pdbx_strand_id
1 'polypeptide(L)' 'FDGDRKTDISVYRPIEGNWYVFRSSDNSVSIVNFGLPTDRLTPGDFDGDGR' A
#
# COMPACT_ATOMS: atom_id res chain seq x y z
N PHE A 1 -2.36 3.13 -3.76
CA PHE A 1 -2.49 4.49 -4.28
C PHE A 1 -2.87 4.39 -5.74
N ASP A 2 -4.15 4.60 -6.02
CA ASP A 2 -4.74 4.53 -7.36
C ASP A 2 -4.76 5.87 -8.10
N GLY A 3 -4.12 6.89 -7.52
CA GLY A 3 -3.94 8.21 -8.14
C GLY A 3 -5.17 9.11 -8.01
N ASP A 4 -6.14 8.78 -7.15
CA ASP A 4 -7.34 9.59 -6.93
C ASP A 4 -7.11 10.85 -6.05
N ARG A 5 -5.86 11.07 -5.63
CA ARG A 5 -5.39 12.16 -4.76
C ARG A 5 -5.86 12.07 -3.31
N LYS A 6 -6.37 10.92 -2.89
CA LYS A 6 -6.67 10.60 -1.49
C LYS A 6 -5.72 9.51 -0.99
N THR A 7 -5.57 9.47 0.33
CA THR A 7 -4.72 8.48 0.99
C THR A 7 -5.40 7.12 1.00
N ASP A 8 -4.77 6.13 0.36
CA ASP A 8 -5.14 4.72 0.51
C ASP A 8 -4.50 4.11 1.77
N ILE A 9 -5.16 3.12 2.37
CA ILE A 9 -4.62 2.41 3.52
C ILE A 9 -3.93 1.13 3.03
N SER A 10 -2.70 0.88 3.47
CA SER A 10 -1.98 -0.36 3.16
C SER A 10 -1.45 -1.08 4.39
N VAL A 11 -1.46 -2.42 4.33
CA VAL A 11 -0.94 -3.30 5.39
C VAL A 11 -0.13 -4.43 4.76
N TYR A 12 1.08 -4.65 5.26
CA TYR A 12 1.89 -5.82 4.91
C TYR A 12 1.68 -6.95 5.94
N ARG A 13 1.43 -8.17 5.45
CA ARG A 13 1.31 -9.37 6.29
C ARG A 13 2.48 -10.32 6.00
N PRO A 14 3.54 -10.33 6.85
CA PRO A 14 4.78 -11.04 6.56
C PRO A 14 4.63 -12.56 6.37
N ILE A 15 3.75 -13.19 7.15
CA ILE A 15 3.54 -14.65 7.07
C ILE A 15 2.99 -15.11 5.73
N GLU A 16 2.30 -14.23 5.01
CA GLU A 16 1.75 -14.51 3.67
C GLU A 16 2.57 -13.87 2.55
N GLY A 17 3.46 -12.94 2.87
CA GLY A 17 4.17 -12.13 1.87
C GLY A 17 3.25 -11.18 1.08
N ASN A 18 2.05 -10.90 1.60
CA ASN A 18 1.03 -10.15 0.89
C ASN A 18 0.90 -8.71 1.39
N TRP A 19 0.68 -7.82 0.43
CA TRP A 19 0.25 -6.44 0.63
C TRP A 19 -1.25 -6.34 0.41
N TYR A 20 -1.93 -5.72 1.36
CA TYR A 20 -3.34 -5.39 1.28
C TYR A 20 -3.48 -3.89 1.13
N VAL A 21 -4.18 -3.44 0.09
CA VAL A 21 -4.42 -2.03 -0.18
C VAL A 21 -5.92 -1.79 -0.24
N PHE A 22 -6.43 -0.98 0.69
CA PHE A 22 -7.80 -0.48 0.67
C PHE A 22 -7.83 0.86 -0.06
N ARG A 23 -8.49 0.87 -1.22
CA ARG A 23 -8.57 2.04 -2.09
C ARG A 23 -9.66 2.99 -1.62
N SER A 24 -9.28 4.24 -1.45
CA SER A 24 -10.19 5.32 -1.05
C SER A 24 -11.11 5.81 -2.18
N SER A 25 -10.80 5.45 -3.43
CA SER A 25 -11.60 5.82 -4.61
C SER A 25 -12.91 5.06 -4.72
N ASP A 26 -12.90 3.75 -4.44
CA ASP A 26 -14.01 2.84 -4.73
C ASP A 26 -14.31 1.85 -3.58
N ASN A 27 -13.62 1.98 -2.44
CA ASN A 27 -13.69 1.06 -1.29
C ASN A 27 -13.34 -0.39 -1.64
N SER A 28 -12.59 -0.64 -2.70
CA SER A 28 -12.11 -1.97 -3.08
C SER A 28 -10.84 -2.36 -2.32
N VAL A 29 -10.62 -3.68 -2.21
CA VAL A 29 -9.38 -4.25 -1.67
C VAL A 29 -8.57 -4.86 -2.81
N SER A 30 -7.31 -4.44 -2.92
CA SER A 30 -6.30 -5.08 -3.76
C SER A 30 -5.34 -5.88 -2.90
N ILE A 31 -5.04 -7.10 -3.33
CA ILE A 31 -4.08 -8.00 -2.68
C ILE A 31 -2.97 -8.30 -3.67
N VAL A 32 -1.73 -7.98 -3.30
CA VAL A 32 -0.57 -8.15 -4.18
C VAL A 32 0.54 -8.85 -3.42
N ASN A 33 1.15 -9.87 -4.03
CA ASN A 33 2.35 -10.49 -3.50
C ASN A 33 3.58 -9.74 -4.03
N PHE A 34 4.34 -9.11 -3.13
CA PHE A 34 5.52 -8.31 -3.47
C PHE A 34 6.40 -8.12 -2.23
N GLY A 35 7.71 -8.00 -2.45
CA GLY A 35 8.70 -7.84 -1.37
C GLY A 35 9.09 -9.16 -0.69
N LEU A 36 9.95 -9.06 0.32
CA LEU A 36 10.44 -10.14 1.17
C LEU A 36 9.88 -10.03 2.59
N PRO A 37 9.80 -11.13 3.37
CA PRO A 37 9.38 -11.09 4.77
C PRO A 37 10.21 -10.16 5.67
N THR A 38 11.42 -9.79 5.23
CA THR A 38 12.32 -8.86 5.91
C THR A 38 12.06 -7.39 5.57
N ASP A 39 11.22 -7.11 4.59
CA ASP A 39 10.92 -5.75 4.17
C ASP A 39 10.08 -5.04 5.23
N ARG A 40 10.33 -3.75 5.41
CA ARG A 40 9.61 -2.91 6.37
C ARG A 40 8.87 -1.78 5.66
N LEU A 41 7.66 -1.54 6.13
CA LEU A 41 6.87 -0.37 5.74
C LEU A 41 7.68 0.89 6.06
N THR A 42 7.97 1.69 5.03
CA THR A 42 8.48 3.05 5.21
C THR A 42 7.42 3.99 4.65
N PRO A 43 6.55 4.55 5.50
CA PRO A 43 5.63 5.60 5.05
C PRO A 43 6.44 6.83 4.65
N GLY A 44 6.20 7.34 3.44
CA GLY A 44 6.88 8.52 2.93
C GLY A 44 6.36 8.91 1.55
N ASP A 45 6.42 10.22 1.28
CA ASP A 45 6.24 10.81 -0.04
C ASP A 45 7.57 10.66 -0.80
N PHE A 46 7.67 9.63 -1.64
CA PHE A 46 8.93 9.29 -2.34
C PHE A 46 9.05 9.95 -3.72
N ASP A 47 7.99 10.54 -4.25
CA ASP A 47 7.97 11.23 -5.54
C ASP A 47 7.77 12.75 -5.43
N GLY A 48 7.54 13.26 -4.22
CA GLY A 48 7.48 14.68 -3.90
C GLY A 48 6.15 15.34 -4.26
N ASP A 49 5.07 14.56 -4.39
CA ASP A 49 3.75 15.07 -4.77
C ASP A 49 2.92 15.59 -3.57
N GLY A 50 3.46 15.46 -2.36
CA GLY A 50 2.84 15.87 -1.10
C GLY A 50 1.82 14.87 -0.55
N ARG A 51 1.90 13.58 -0.91
CA ARG A 51 0.98 12.53 -0.44
C ARG A 51 1.65 11.27 0.11
#